data_AF-A0A2G9XI68-F1
#
_entry.id   AF-A0A2G9XI68-F1
#
_cell.length_a   1.000
_cell.length_b   1.000
_cell.length_c   1.000
_cell.angle_alpha   90.00
_cell.angle_beta   90.00
_cell.angle_gamma   90.00
#
_symmetry.space_group_name_H-M   'P 1'
#
loop_
_entity.id
_entity.type
_entity.pdbx_description
1 polymer ?
#
loop_
_entity_poly.entity_id
_entity_poly.type
_entity_poly.pdbx_seq_one_letter_code
_entity_poly.pdbx_strand_id
1 'polypeptide(L)' 'MTEPARVLTRKEIAKFIGLDSLHYLSLSGMVKATEMDAENFCLACYDGRYPITPPANMEKFRFEGERRYS' A
#
# COMPACT_ATOMS: atom_id res chain seq x y z
N MET A 1 1.83 -20.63 0.31
CA MET A 1 1.59 -19.93 1.58
C MET A 1 1.31 -18.47 1.29
N THR A 2 0.10 -18.14 0.84
CA THR A 2 -0.37 -16.74 0.81
C THR A 2 -1.21 -16.56 2.06
N GLU A 3 -0.58 -16.09 3.14
CA GLU A 3 -1.37 -15.53 4.24
C GLU A 3 -2.18 -14.35 3.69
N PRO A 4 -3.48 -14.27 3.97
CA PRO A 4 -4.27 -13.13 3.52
C PRO A 4 -3.71 -11.87 4.16
N ALA A 5 -3.56 -10.81 3.37
CA ALA A 5 -3.26 -9.49 3.89
C ALA A 5 -4.27 -9.17 5.02
N ARG A 6 -3.80 -8.62 6.13
CA ARG A 6 -4.69 -8.22 7.23
C ARG A 6 -5.52 -7.04 6.77
N VAL A 7 -6.71 -7.32 6.24
CA VAL A 7 -7.66 -6.29 5.81
C VAL A 7 -8.49 -5.87 7.03
N LEU A 8 -8.25 -4.66 7.51
CA LEU A 8 -9.06 -4.02 8.54
C LEU A 8 -9.93 -2.94 7.91
N THR A 9 -11.16 -2.83 8.38
CA THR A 9 -12.03 -1.71 8.03
C THR A 9 -11.52 -0.41 8.66
N ARG A 10 -11.91 0.75 8.10
CA ARG A 10 -11.58 2.07 8.69
C ARG A 10 -11.95 2.16 10.17
N LYS A 11 -13.09 1.59 10.57
CA LYS A 11 -13.56 1.59 11.97
C LYS A 11 -12.66 0.75 12.87
N GLU A 12 -12.21 -0.41 12.40
CA GLU A 12 -11.29 -1.27 13.16
C GLU A 12 -9.91 -0.63 13.30
N ILE A 13 -9.41 0.02 12.24
CA ILE A 13 -8.14 0.76 12.29
C ILE A 13 -8.26 1.95 13.25
N ALA A 14 -9.35 2.74 13.17
CA ALA A 14 -9.60 3.84 14.11
C ALA A 14 -9.63 3.35 15.56
N LYS A 15 -10.36 2.26 15.84
CA LYS A 15 -10.42 1.65 17.17
C LYS A 15 -9.07 1.13 17.64
N PHE A 16 -8.27 0.54 16.76
CA PHE A 16 -6.94 0.02 17.08
C PHE A 16 -5.98 1.15 17.49
N ILE A 17 -6.06 2.30 16.82
CA ILE A 17 -5.22 3.47 17.12
C ILE A 17 -5.77 4.29 18.29
N GLY A 18 -7.08 4.23 18.57
CA GLY A 18 -7.74 5.01 19.62
C GLY A 18 -8.32 6.35 19.14
N LEU A 19 -8.78 6.41 17.89
CA LEU A 19 -9.34 7.62 17.27
C LEU A 19 -10.88 7.58 17.22
N ASP A 20 -11.54 8.74 17.36
CA ASP A 20 -12.99 8.88 17.19
C ASP A 20 -13.44 8.68 15.72
N SER A 21 -12.59 9.10 14.77
CA SER A 21 -12.84 8.94 13.34
C SER A 21 -11.53 8.78 12.55
N LEU A 22 -11.62 8.15 11.38
CA LEU A 22 -10.52 7.95 10.45
C LEU A 22 -11.01 8.10 9.01
N HIS A 23 -10.33 8.96 8.26
CA HIS A 23 -10.57 9.18 6.84
C HIS A 23 -9.25 9.03 6.08
N TYR A 24 -9.31 8.45 4.88
CA TYR A 24 -8.17 8.37 3.97
C TYR A 24 -8.29 9.44 2.90
N LEU A 25 -7.14 9.97 2.47
CA LEU A 25 -7.06 10.75 1.25
C LEU A 25 -7.51 9.89 0.05
N SER A 26 -8.35 10.44 -0.82
CA SER A 26 -8.75 9.71 -2.02
C SER A 26 -7.59 9.59 -2.99
N LEU A 27 -7.49 8.45 -3.69
CA LEU A 27 -6.43 8.23 -4.68
C LEU A 27 -6.46 9.30 -5.78
N SER A 28 -7.65 9.65 -6.28
CA SER A 28 -7.82 10.72 -7.27
C SER A 28 -7.47 12.11 -6.73
N GLY A 29 -7.78 12.38 -5.46
CA GLY A 29 -7.41 13.64 -4.81
C GLY A 29 -5.91 13.79 -4.63
N MET A 30 -5.23 12.70 -4.26
CA MET A 30 -3.78 12.62 -4.15
C MET A 30 -3.10 12.94 -5.47
N VAL A 31 -3.52 12.30 -6.58
CA VAL A 31 -2.97 12.58 -7.91
C VAL A 31 -3.27 14.01 -8.35
N LYS A 32 -4.51 14.48 -8.17
CA LYS A 32 -4.87 15.86 -8.55
C LYS A 32 -4.01 16.91 -7.85
N ALA A 33 -3.62 16.67 -6.60
CA ALA A 33 -2.79 17.59 -5.82
C ALA A 33 -1.34 17.72 -6.35
N THR A 34 -0.87 16.81 -7.19
CA THR A 34 0.48 16.90 -7.78
C THR A 34 0.53 17.77 -9.04
N GLU A 35 -0.63 18.18 -9.57
CA GLU A 35 -0.75 18.89 -10.86
C GLU A 35 -0.13 18.14 -12.05
N MET A 36 0.00 16.81 -11.94
CA MET A 36 0.52 15.94 -12.98
C MET A 36 -0.49 14.84 -13.34
N ASP A 37 -0.38 14.31 -14.56
CA ASP A 37 -1.23 13.21 -15.02
C ASP A 37 -0.98 11.91 -14.24
N ALA A 38 -2.02 11.10 -14.05
CA ALA A 38 -1.98 9.87 -13.26
C ALA A 38 -1.00 8.83 -13.82
N GLU A 39 -0.84 8.83 -15.14
CA GLU A 39 0.01 7.96 -15.94
C GLU A 39 1.50 8.17 -15.64
N ASN A 40 1.87 9.30 -15.05
CA ASN A 40 3.23 9.58 -14.61
C ASN A 40 3.58 8.90 -13.27
N PHE A 41 2.62 8.26 -12.60
CA PHE A 41 2.81 7.63 -11.30
C PHE A 41 2.57 6.12 -11.35
N CYS A 42 3.39 5.38 -10.61
CA CYS A 42 3.06 4.00 -10.25
C CYS A 42 2.12 4.00 -9.04
N LEU A 43 0.86 3.59 -9.25
CA LEU A 43 -0.18 3.56 -8.20
C LEU A 43 -0.44 2.16 -7.63
N ALA A 44 0.39 1.19 -7.98
CA ALA A 44 0.21 -0.23 -7.67
C ALA A 44 0.09 -0.53 -6.17
N CYS A 45 0.70 0.27 -5.29
CA CYS A 45 0.55 0.10 -3.84
C CYS A 45 -0.88 0.40 -3.35
N TYR A 46 -1.69 1.10 -4.14
CA TYR A 46 -3.07 1.47 -3.82
C TYR A 46 -4.09 0.63 -4.59
N ASP A 47 -3.87 0.38 -5.89
CA ASP A 47 -4.82 -0.28 -6.77
C ASP A 47 -4.40 -1.70 -7.23
N GLY A 48 -3.17 -2.11 -6.90
CA GLY A 48 -2.59 -3.39 -7.31
C GLY A 48 -2.14 -3.46 -8.77
N ARG A 49 -2.25 -2.38 -9.55
CA ARG A 49 -1.93 -2.36 -10.99
C ARG A 49 -0.51 -1.86 -11.22
N TYR A 50 0.42 -2.80 -11.33
CA TYR A 50 1.80 -2.47 -11.69
C TYR A 50 1.92 -2.12 -13.17
N PRO A 51 2.51 -0.97 -13.53
CA PRO A 51 2.73 -0.59 -14.94
C PRO A 51 3.79 -1.48 -15.61
N ILE A 52 4.57 -2.22 -14.83
CA ILE A 52 5.55 -3.20 -15.27
C ILE A 52 5.29 -4.55 -14.61
N THR A 53 5.59 -5.64 -15.30
CA THR A 53 5.48 -6.98 -14.71
C THR A 53 6.59 -7.21 -13.69
N PRO A 54 6.26 -7.62 -12.45
CA PRO A 54 7.28 -8.03 -11.48
C PRO A 54 8.14 -9.17 -12.04
N PRO A 55 9.47 -9.16 -11.84
CA PRO A 55 10.33 -10.25 -12.30
C PRO A 55 9.94 -11.58 -11.64
N ALA A 56 10.06 -12.69 -12.38
CA ALA A 56 9.57 -14.00 -11.96
C ALA A 56 10.15 -14.52 -10.62
N ASN A 57 11.35 -14.08 -10.28
CA ASN A 57 12.03 -14.43 -9.04
C ASN A 57 11.82 -13.37 -7.93
N MET A 58 10.92 -12.40 -8.10
CA MET A 58 10.62 -11.36 -7.12
C MET A 58 9.85 -11.96 -5.95
N GLU A 59 10.57 -12.19 -4.85
CA GLU A 59 9.98 -12.61 -3.59
C GLU A 59 9.77 -11.39 -2.69
N LYS A 60 8.72 -11.45 -1.85
CA LYS A 60 8.39 -10.40 -0.86
C LYS A 60 9.61 -9.97 -0.02
N PHE A 61 10.47 -10.94 0.33
CA PHE A 61 11.57 -10.74 1.26
C PHE A 61 12.93 -10.45 0.60
N ARG A 62 12.96 -10.25 -0.73
CA ARG A 62 14.21 -10.11 -1.50
C ARG A 62 15.19 -9.06 -0.93
N PHE A 63 14.67 -7.98 -0.36
CA PHE A 63 15.47 -6.87 0.16
C PHE A 63 15.48 -6.77 1.69
N GLU A 64 14.75 -7.64 2.41
CA GLU A 64 14.59 -7.52 3.86
C GLU A 64 15.82 -8.01 4.65
N GLY A 65 16.79 -8.68 4.01
CA GLY A 65 17.96 -9.26 4.67
C GLY A 65 17.57 -10.26 5.78
N GLU A 66 18.55 -10.93 6.40
CA GLU A 66 18.28 -11.58 7.68
C GLU A 66 17.95 -10.47 8.68
N ARG A 67 16.70 -10.41 9.17
CA ARG A 67 16.31 -9.51 10.26
C ARG A 67 17.24 -9.77 11.45
N ARG A 68 18.28 -8.95 11.58
CA ARG A 68 19.14 -8.86 12.76
C ARG A 68 18.37 -8.24 13.90
N TYR A 69 17.47 -9.02 14.49
CA TYR A 69 16.99 -8.79 15.84
C TYR A 69 17.66 -9.84 16.72
N SER A 70 18.77 -9.44 17.35
CA SER A 70 19.28 -10.03 18.59
C SER A 70 18.42 -9.58 19.76
#